data_AF-A0A967AIY6-F1
#
_entry.id   AF-A0A967AIY6-F1
#
_cell.length_a   1.000
_cell.length_b   1.000
_cell.length_c   1.000
_cell.angle_alpha   90.00
_cell.angle_beta   90.00
_cell.angle_gamma   90.00
#
_symmetry.space_group_name_H-M   'P 1'
#
loop_
_entity.id
_entity.type
_entity.pdbx_description
1 polymer ?
#
loop_
_entity_poly.entity_id
_entity_poly.type
_entity_poly.pdbx_seq_one_letter_code
_entity_poly.pdbx_strand_id
1 'polypeptide(L)'
;MTANQDSTGQMLLAQSLEELKPLYHMCREGRLYDVARWIDEGKPLQVAPQAVGKGTRPKTALQIALETGQHSLAFLLLSRSYQLDLERYSPLDIVLQSRRWDLLELLLQWGADLRTADVYTMLNTYNVELYERFLAAGYDLTQYHEMASVLGHGTSNRPLLGFVKQHRAEDPKIQRELNMALGYQAKAGNEKGVALCLWAGADPHTPVPNPEVGVSEDAGTDHREEQFSGWSAIERAAWEGHLTILKRLGPDPHRDDFDNLYRYAKDGSIIAFLSTIQPPKDLTSILLWHLQWVANPFPWASHTGTWTIETLLACKVRWEETNPGQITDIRRLLLKLSDYDLKTIMSRLRRPEICAPETYTELIRTSSIQGRLLALGLIKKPISEREKHTQEFVRFARPYDRTKLYEEVWSQPVQAVAKTYRISGVMLGKVCRKLQVPVPPRGYWARVRSGYTIKKPPLTTCGDHA
;
A
#
# COMPACT_ATOMS: atom_id res chain seq x y z
N MET A 1 -35.54 9.52 -58.60
CA MET A 1 -36.14 10.86 -58.37
C MET A 1 -36.01 11.16 -56.89
N THR A 2 -35.22 12.18 -56.56
CA THR A 2 -34.76 12.55 -55.22
C THR A 2 -35.87 13.30 -54.46
N ALA A 3 -36.60 12.61 -53.59
CA ALA A 3 -37.75 13.19 -52.88
C ALA A 3 -37.39 14.07 -51.66
N ASN A 4 -36.11 14.17 -51.29
CA ASN A 4 -35.66 14.85 -50.06
C ASN A 4 -34.72 16.04 -50.31
N GLN A 5 -34.94 16.77 -51.40
CA GLN A 5 -34.19 18.00 -51.72
C GLN A 5 -35.15 19.18 -51.85
N ASP A 6 -34.87 20.27 -51.13
CA ASP A 6 -35.48 21.57 -51.38
C ASP A 6 -35.11 22.09 -52.77
N SER A 7 -35.77 23.15 -53.24
CA SER A 7 -35.57 23.77 -54.57
C SER A 7 -34.13 24.23 -54.88
N THR A 8 -33.23 24.16 -53.89
CA THR A 8 -31.79 24.46 -53.95
C THR A 8 -30.89 23.21 -53.96
N GLY A 9 -31.44 22.00 -53.93
CA GLY A 9 -30.69 20.74 -53.82
C GLY A 9 -30.23 20.41 -52.39
N GLN A 10 -30.59 21.24 -51.39
CA GLN A 10 -30.28 21.02 -49.98
C GLN A 10 -31.36 20.17 -49.29
N MET A 11 -30.96 19.31 -48.36
CA MET A 11 -31.87 18.42 -47.64
C MET A 11 -32.81 19.15 -46.68
N LEU A 12 -34.05 18.67 -46.60
CA LEU A 12 -35.01 19.11 -45.60
C LEU A 12 -34.65 18.52 -44.22
N LEU A 13 -34.18 19.37 -43.31
CA LEU A 13 -33.96 19.05 -41.89
C LEU A 13 -35.11 19.59 -41.05
N ALA A 14 -35.57 18.80 -40.07
CA ALA A 14 -36.61 19.22 -39.14
C ALA A 14 -36.13 20.39 -38.27
N GLN A 15 -37.01 21.37 -38.05
CA GLN A 15 -36.69 22.56 -37.24
C GLN A 15 -36.97 22.34 -35.75
N SER A 16 -37.61 21.23 -35.39
CA SER A 16 -37.87 20.82 -34.02
C SER A 16 -37.88 19.29 -33.89
N LEU A 17 -37.59 18.79 -32.68
CA LEU A 17 -37.71 17.35 -32.38
C LEU A 17 -39.17 16.86 -32.40
N GLU A 18 -40.14 17.75 -32.24
CA GLU A 18 -41.58 17.43 -32.26
C GLU A 18 -42.02 16.92 -33.64
N GLU A 19 -41.47 17.50 -34.72
CA GLU A 19 -41.75 17.09 -36.11
C GLU A 19 -41.36 15.63 -36.39
N LEU A 20 -40.34 15.11 -35.71
CA LEU A 20 -39.83 13.76 -35.92
C LEU A 20 -40.43 12.72 -34.96
N LYS A 21 -41.23 13.12 -33.97
CA LYS A 21 -41.89 12.17 -33.05
C LYS A 21 -42.69 11.08 -33.78
N PRO A 22 -43.51 11.39 -34.81
CA PRO A 22 -44.22 10.36 -35.57
C PRO A 22 -43.27 9.38 -36.25
N LEU A 23 -42.20 9.88 -36.88
CA LEU A 23 -41.18 9.05 -37.52
C LEU A 23 -40.53 8.08 -36.52
N TYR A 24 -40.10 8.59 -35.35
CA TYR A 24 -39.48 7.77 -34.32
C TYR A 24 -40.44 6.71 -33.76
N HIS A 25 -41.73 7.02 -33.64
CA HIS A 25 -42.74 6.05 -33.23
C HIS A 25 -42.90 4.93 -34.28
N MET A 26 -43.04 5.27 -35.56
CA MET A 26 -43.12 4.29 -36.65
C MET A 26 -41.87 3.41 -36.73
N CYS A 27 -40.68 3.98 -36.50
CA CYS A 27 -39.42 3.22 -36.44
C CYS A 27 -39.41 2.22 -35.27
N ARG A 28 -39.87 2.62 -34.07
CA ARG A 28 -39.95 1.72 -32.91
C ARG A 28 -40.91 0.56 -33.12
N GLU A 29 -42.02 0.81 -33.82
CA GLU A 29 -43.01 -0.22 -34.16
C GLU A 29 -42.60 -1.09 -35.36
N GLY A 30 -41.50 -0.77 -36.05
CA GLY A 30 -41.04 -1.50 -37.24
C GLY A 30 -41.97 -1.33 -38.46
N ARG A 31 -42.70 -0.22 -38.55
CA ARG A 31 -43.66 0.07 -39.62
C ARG A 31 -42.96 0.55 -40.90
N LEU A 32 -42.20 -0.35 -41.52
CA LEU A 32 -41.32 -0.05 -42.67
C LEU A 32 -42.03 0.70 -43.81
N TYR A 33 -43.24 0.27 -44.20
CA TYR A 33 -43.99 0.89 -45.30
C TYR A 33 -44.50 2.29 -44.98
N ASP A 34 -44.81 2.56 -43.71
CA ASP A 34 -45.24 3.90 -43.29
C ASP A 34 -44.03 4.86 -43.21
N VAL A 35 -42.86 4.35 -42.82
CA VAL A 35 -41.59 5.09 -42.92
C VAL A 35 -41.23 5.37 -44.39
N ALA A 36 -41.41 4.40 -45.28
CA ALA A 36 -41.19 4.62 -46.72
C ALA A 36 -42.12 5.71 -47.26
N ARG A 37 -43.42 5.66 -46.91
CA ARG A 37 -44.38 6.69 -47.30
C ARG A 37 -44.01 8.07 -46.75
N TRP A 38 -43.55 8.15 -45.50
CA TRP A 38 -43.05 9.40 -44.91
C TRP A 38 -41.91 10.01 -45.73
N ILE A 39 -40.97 9.18 -46.19
CA ILE A 39 -39.85 9.61 -47.02
C ILE A 39 -40.31 10.02 -48.43
N ASP A 40 -41.23 9.26 -49.04
CA ASP A 40 -41.77 9.57 -50.38
C ASP A 40 -42.58 10.87 -50.38
N GLU A 41 -43.18 11.25 -49.24
CA GLU A 41 -43.83 12.55 -49.01
C GLU A 41 -42.83 13.72 -48.84
N GLY A 42 -41.52 13.45 -48.87
CA GLY A 42 -40.46 14.46 -48.75
C GLY A 42 -40.31 15.03 -47.34
N LYS A 43 -40.76 14.30 -46.31
CA LYS A 43 -40.66 14.74 -44.91
C LYS A 43 -39.25 14.53 -44.35
N PRO A 44 -38.82 15.36 -43.37
CA PRO A 44 -37.47 15.31 -42.86
C PRO A 44 -37.18 13.97 -42.16
N LEU A 45 -35.93 13.52 -42.26
CA LEU A 45 -35.42 12.32 -41.59
C LEU A 45 -34.60 12.62 -40.33
N GLN A 46 -33.99 13.81 -40.30
CA GLN A 46 -33.09 14.24 -39.25
C GLN A 46 -33.40 15.68 -38.86
N VAL A 47 -33.03 16.03 -37.63
CA VAL A 47 -33.23 17.37 -37.06
C VAL A 47 -31.99 18.23 -37.35
N ALA A 48 -32.20 19.52 -37.60
CA ALA A 48 -31.09 20.46 -37.77
C ALA A 48 -30.27 20.56 -36.47
N PRO A 49 -28.92 20.60 -36.52
CA PRO A 49 -28.08 20.66 -35.32
C PRO A 49 -28.41 21.81 -34.36
N GLN A 50 -28.85 22.94 -34.91
CA GLN A 50 -29.20 24.17 -34.20
C GLN A 50 -30.53 24.05 -33.43
N ALA A 51 -31.43 23.16 -33.89
CA ALA A 51 -32.72 22.89 -33.27
C ALA A 51 -32.62 21.93 -32.06
N VAL A 52 -31.41 21.43 -31.76
CA VAL A 52 -31.20 20.47 -30.67
C VAL A 52 -30.73 21.18 -29.41
N GLY A 53 -31.66 21.39 -28.48
CA GLY A 53 -31.38 22.02 -27.18
C GLY A 53 -30.40 21.24 -26.28
N LYS A 54 -29.93 21.90 -25.21
CA LYS A 54 -29.13 21.28 -24.14
C LYS A 54 -30.06 20.47 -23.22
N GLY A 55 -30.22 19.17 -23.51
CA GLY A 55 -31.05 18.27 -22.72
C GLY A 55 -31.00 16.82 -23.21
N THR A 56 -31.85 15.97 -22.64
CA THR A 56 -32.01 14.57 -23.06
C THR A 56 -32.55 14.51 -24.49
N ARG A 57 -31.75 13.97 -25.41
CA ARG A 57 -32.12 13.83 -26.81
C ARG A 57 -32.84 12.50 -27.01
N PRO A 58 -33.97 12.46 -27.74
CA PRO A 58 -34.56 11.20 -28.14
C PRO A 58 -33.62 10.45 -29.08
N LYS A 59 -33.72 9.12 -29.08
CA LYS A 59 -33.01 8.27 -30.05
C LYS A 59 -33.42 8.65 -31.47
N THR A 60 -32.45 8.77 -32.37
CA THR A 60 -32.67 9.07 -33.79
C THR A 60 -33.34 7.89 -34.50
N ALA A 61 -33.87 8.12 -35.70
CA ALA A 61 -34.49 7.06 -36.50
C ALA A 61 -33.47 5.94 -36.80
N LEU A 62 -32.23 6.30 -37.14
CA LEU A 62 -31.16 5.33 -37.37
C LEU A 62 -30.78 4.61 -36.08
N GLN A 63 -30.59 5.32 -34.96
CA GLN A 63 -30.29 4.67 -33.68
C GLN A 63 -31.36 3.64 -33.29
N ILE A 64 -32.64 3.96 -33.47
CA ILE A 64 -33.75 3.02 -33.21
C ILE A 64 -33.63 1.80 -34.13
N ALA A 65 -33.39 2.00 -35.43
CA ALA A 65 -33.26 0.90 -36.38
C ALA A 65 -32.08 -0.03 -36.04
N LEU A 66 -30.95 0.53 -35.63
CA LEU A 66 -29.75 -0.24 -35.26
C LEU A 66 -29.94 -1.00 -33.95
N GLU A 67 -30.44 -0.36 -32.90
CA GLU A 67 -30.68 -1.01 -31.60
C GLU A 67 -31.74 -2.12 -31.68
N THR A 68 -32.75 -1.95 -32.53
CA THR A 68 -33.77 -2.97 -32.76
C THR A 68 -33.33 -4.05 -33.77
N GLY A 69 -32.16 -3.90 -34.40
CA GLY A 69 -31.62 -4.87 -35.35
C GLY A 69 -32.37 -4.95 -36.68
N GLN A 70 -33.12 -3.90 -37.05
CA GLN A 70 -33.96 -3.84 -38.25
C GLN A 70 -33.15 -3.43 -39.49
N HIS A 71 -32.54 -4.41 -40.16
CA HIS A 71 -31.71 -4.19 -41.36
C HIS A 71 -32.44 -3.44 -42.48
N SER A 72 -33.68 -3.84 -42.83
CA SER A 72 -34.44 -3.19 -43.90
C SER A 72 -34.76 -1.72 -43.60
N LEU A 73 -35.01 -1.39 -42.33
CA LEU A 73 -35.27 -0.01 -41.90
C LEU A 73 -33.98 0.82 -41.95
N ALA A 74 -32.86 0.28 -41.45
CA ALA A 74 -31.55 0.94 -41.56
C ALA A 74 -31.17 1.18 -43.02
N PHE A 75 -31.32 0.17 -43.88
CA PHE A 75 -31.08 0.30 -45.33
C PHE A 75 -31.98 1.37 -45.97
N LEU A 76 -33.28 1.38 -45.63
CA LEU A 76 -34.22 2.37 -46.16
C LEU A 76 -33.77 3.80 -45.80
N LEU A 77 -33.41 4.04 -44.53
CA LEU A 77 -32.92 5.34 -44.08
C LEU A 77 -31.62 5.72 -44.81
N LEU A 78 -30.61 4.86 -44.79
CA LEU A 78 -29.29 5.13 -45.40
C LEU A 78 -29.38 5.34 -46.92
N SER A 79 -30.21 4.56 -47.62
CA SER A 79 -30.46 4.71 -49.05
C SER A 79 -31.20 6.01 -49.43
N ARG A 80 -31.62 6.80 -48.44
CA ARG A 80 -32.41 8.02 -48.60
C ARG A 80 -31.75 9.20 -47.89
N SER A 81 -30.59 9.61 -48.43
CA SER A 81 -29.84 10.81 -48.05
C SER A 81 -29.61 10.99 -46.54
N TYR A 82 -29.62 9.93 -45.74
CA TYR A 82 -29.37 10.04 -44.29
C TYR A 82 -27.89 10.37 -44.04
N GLN A 83 -27.64 11.37 -43.19
CA GLN A 83 -26.31 11.88 -42.89
C GLN A 83 -25.78 11.30 -41.58
N LEU A 84 -24.71 10.52 -41.65
CA LEU A 84 -24.12 9.86 -40.48
C LEU A 84 -23.41 10.85 -39.54
N ASP A 85 -22.88 11.94 -40.07
CA ASP A 85 -22.17 13.00 -39.35
C ASP A 85 -23.06 13.85 -38.43
N LEU A 86 -24.39 13.81 -38.66
CA LEU A 86 -25.36 14.47 -37.79
C LEU A 86 -25.72 13.64 -36.54
N GLU A 87 -25.26 12.38 -36.46
CA GLU A 87 -25.46 11.55 -35.27
C GLU A 87 -24.60 12.03 -34.11
N ARG A 88 -25.18 11.98 -32.90
CA ARG A 88 -24.45 12.41 -31.68
C ARG A 88 -23.38 11.42 -31.25
N TYR A 89 -23.67 10.13 -31.41
CA TYR A 89 -22.81 9.02 -31.03
C TYR A 89 -22.51 8.22 -32.29
N SER A 90 -21.36 7.54 -32.34
CA SER A 90 -21.02 6.76 -33.52
C SER A 90 -22.04 5.63 -33.70
N PRO A 91 -22.71 5.53 -34.86
CA PRO A 91 -23.61 4.42 -35.15
C PRO A 91 -22.88 3.07 -35.13
N LEU A 92 -21.56 3.09 -35.31
CA LEU A 92 -20.70 1.90 -35.24
C LEU A 92 -20.72 1.27 -33.83
N ASP A 93 -20.77 2.07 -32.77
CA ASP A 93 -20.73 1.55 -31.39
C ASP A 93 -21.94 0.65 -31.10
N ILE A 94 -23.11 1.04 -31.59
CA ILE A 94 -24.37 0.30 -31.41
C ILE A 94 -24.28 -1.08 -32.07
N VAL A 95 -23.78 -1.13 -33.32
CA VAL A 95 -23.69 -2.39 -34.08
C VAL A 95 -22.55 -3.27 -33.59
N LEU A 96 -21.46 -2.68 -33.09
CA LEU A 96 -20.35 -3.41 -32.47
C LEU A 96 -20.79 -4.03 -31.14
N GLN A 97 -21.46 -3.26 -30.29
CA GLN A 97 -21.98 -3.75 -29.01
C GLN A 97 -23.00 -4.88 -29.19
N SER A 98 -23.90 -4.74 -30.17
CA SER A 98 -24.91 -5.77 -30.50
C SER A 98 -24.36 -6.90 -31.38
N ARG A 99 -23.10 -6.80 -31.84
CA ARG A 99 -22.42 -7.76 -32.72
C ARG A 99 -23.19 -8.04 -34.01
N ARG A 100 -23.85 -7.02 -34.56
CA ARG A 100 -24.61 -7.08 -35.81
C ARG A 100 -23.72 -6.71 -36.99
N TRP A 101 -22.96 -7.70 -37.46
CA TRP A 101 -21.98 -7.54 -38.56
C TRP A 101 -22.62 -7.13 -39.88
N ASP A 102 -23.86 -7.58 -40.13
CA ASP A 102 -24.65 -7.17 -41.30
C ASP A 102 -24.91 -5.66 -41.31
N LEU A 103 -25.28 -5.09 -40.16
CA LEU A 103 -25.49 -3.65 -40.00
C LEU A 103 -24.18 -2.87 -39.98
N LEU A 104 -23.09 -3.47 -39.46
CA LEU A 104 -21.76 -2.88 -39.53
C LEU A 104 -21.34 -2.69 -40.99
N GLU A 105 -21.37 -3.76 -41.80
CA GLU A 105 -21.02 -3.69 -43.23
C GLU A 105 -21.92 -2.72 -43.99
N LEU A 106 -23.21 -2.67 -43.66
CA LEU A 106 -24.14 -1.68 -44.21
C LEU A 106 -23.71 -0.23 -43.90
N LEU A 107 -23.36 0.08 -42.65
CA LEU A 107 -22.90 1.42 -42.28
C LEU A 107 -21.61 1.82 -43.01
N LEU A 108 -20.68 0.86 -43.16
CA LEU A 108 -19.40 1.09 -43.82
C LEU A 108 -19.54 1.31 -45.33
N GLN A 109 -20.43 0.56 -45.99
CA GLN A 109 -20.78 0.77 -47.39
C GLN A 109 -21.34 2.19 -47.64
N TRP A 110 -21.98 2.77 -46.63
CA TRP A 110 -22.51 4.14 -46.65
C TRP A 110 -21.55 5.20 -46.10
N GLY A 111 -20.27 4.85 -45.91
CA GLY A 111 -19.22 5.81 -45.57
C GLY A 111 -19.07 6.11 -44.09
N ALA A 112 -19.57 5.24 -43.19
CA ALA A 112 -19.25 5.37 -41.77
C ALA A 112 -17.74 5.29 -41.53
N ASP A 113 -17.18 6.30 -40.85
CA ASP A 113 -15.76 6.35 -40.52
C ASP A 113 -15.45 5.48 -39.30
N LEU A 114 -14.64 4.44 -39.50
CA LEU A 114 -14.19 3.53 -38.46
C LEU A 114 -13.55 4.24 -37.26
N ARG A 115 -12.90 5.38 -37.49
CA ARG A 115 -12.18 6.13 -36.45
C ARG A 115 -13.11 6.76 -35.42
N THR A 116 -14.40 6.83 -35.72
CA THR A 116 -15.42 7.36 -34.81
C THR A 116 -15.89 6.33 -33.79
N ALA A 117 -15.61 5.04 -34.01
CA ALA A 117 -16.01 3.98 -33.09
C ALA A 117 -15.15 4.01 -31.82
N ASP A 118 -15.79 3.72 -30.69
CA ASP A 118 -15.15 3.58 -29.40
C ASP A 118 -14.24 2.34 -29.36
N VAL A 119 -12.95 2.55 -29.02
CA VAL A 119 -11.92 1.51 -28.97
C VAL A 119 -12.34 0.40 -28.01
N TYR A 120 -12.85 0.75 -26.83
CA TYR A 120 -13.25 -0.22 -25.82
C TYR A 120 -14.35 -1.15 -26.34
N THR A 121 -15.40 -0.56 -26.93
CA THR A 121 -16.53 -1.30 -27.52
C THR A 121 -16.05 -2.21 -28.64
N MET A 122 -15.17 -1.71 -29.52
CA MET A 122 -14.57 -2.49 -30.60
C MET A 122 -13.75 -3.67 -30.05
N LEU A 123 -12.88 -3.46 -29.07
CA LEU A 123 -12.06 -4.52 -28.46
C LEU A 123 -12.93 -5.54 -27.73
N ASN A 124 -14.09 -5.16 -27.16
CA ASN A 124 -15.01 -6.05 -26.47
C ASN A 124 -15.90 -6.92 -27.39
N THR A 125 -15.61 -6.93 -28.70
CA THR A 125 -16.30 -7.78 -29.70
C THR A 125 -15.77 -9.21 -29.82
N TYR A 126 -14.52 -9.45 -29.41
CA TYR A 126 -13.84 -10.76 -29.44
C TYR A 126 -13.55 -11.22 -30.88
N ASN A 127 -13.41 -10.26 -31.81
CA ASN A 127 -13.24 -10.51 -33.23
C ASN A 127 -11.87 -10.02 -33.70
N VAL A 128 -10.93 -10.95 -33.95
CA VAL A 128 -9.56 -10.63 -34.39
C VAL A 128 -9.55 -9.97 -35.77
N GLU A 129 -10.37 -10.44 -36.70
CA GLU A 129 -10.43 -9.86 -38.05
C GLU A 129 -10.81 -8.38 -37.98
N LEU A 130 -11.68 -8.01 -37.04
CA LEU A 130 -12.04 -6.62 -36.81
C LEU A 130 -10.87 -5.82 -36.23
N TYR A 131 -10.12 -6.38 -35.28
CA TYR A 131 -8.93 -5.73 -34.72
C TYR A 131 -7.90 -5.43 -35.82
N GLU A 132 -7.61 -6.41 -36.67
CA GLU A 132 -6.72 -6.27 -37.82
C GLU A 132 -7.22 -5.19 -38.78
N ARG A 133 -8.53 -5.15 -39.04
CA ARG A 133 -9.11 -4.16 -39.95
C ARG A 133 -8.99 -2.73 -39.42
N PHE A 134 -9.20 -2.54 -38.13
CA PHE A 134 -9.01 -1.23 -37.49
C PHE A 134 -7.54 -0.82 -37.46
N LEU A 135 -6.64 -1.75 -37.15
CA LEU A 135 -5.19 -1.50 -37.18
C LEU A 135 -4.71 -1.14 -38.60
N ALA A 136 -5.15 -1.89 -39.62
CA ALA A 136 -4.82 -1.63 -41.03
C ALA A 136 -5.39 -0.29 -41.54
N ALA A 137 -6.49 0.19 -40.95
CA ALA A 137 -7.02 1.53 -41.20
C ALA A 137 -6.22 2.64 -40.50
N GLY A 138 -5.13 2.31 -39.80
CA GLY A 138 -4.24 3.25 -39.11
C GLY A 138 -4.77 3.72 -37.75
N TYR A 139 -5.70 2.98 -37.14
CA TYR A 139 -6.28 3.36 -35.85
C TYR A 139 -5.39 2.92 -34.69
N ASP A 140 -5.17 3.81 -33.71
CA ASP A 140 -4.38 3.50 -32.52
C ASP A 140 -5.24 2.73 -31.50
N LEU A 141 -5.09 1.41 -31.49
CA LEU A 141 -5.82 0.53 -30.55
C LEU A 141 -5.38 0.68 -29.09
N THR A 142 -4.34 1.46 -28.82
CA THR A 142 -3.78 1.68 -27.47
C THR A 142 -4.22 3.02 -26.88
N GLN A 143 -5.06 3.77 -27.59
CA GLN A 143 -5.59 5.05 -27.12
C GLN A 143 -6.27 4.89 -25.76
N TYR A 144 -5.98 5.81 -24.83
CA TYR A 144 -6.52 5.84 -23.47
C TYR A 144 -6.30 4.56 -22.64
N HIS A 145 -5.37 3.69 -23.03
CA HIS A 145 -5.11 2.41 -22.36
C HIS A 145 -6.33 1.46 -22.32
N GLU A 146 -7.23 1.56 -23.30
CA GLU A 146 -8.45 0.74 -23.35
C GLU A 146 -8.13 -0.75 -23.52
N MET A 147 -7.08 -1.07 -24.27
CA MET A 147 -6.61 -2.45 -24.43
C MET A 147 -6.15 -3.04 -23.10
N ALA A 148 -5.35 -2.30 -22.32
CA ALA A 148 -4.95 -2.69 -20.98
C ALA A 148 -6.16 -2.86 -20.06
N SER A 149 -7.16 -1.98 -20.15
CA SER A 149 -8.39 -2.06 -19.35
C SER A 149 -9.19 -3.33 -19.66
N VAL A 150 -9.45 -3.62 -20.95
CA VAL A 150 -10.20 -4.80 -21.39
C VAL A 150 -9.50 -6.10 -20.98
N LEU A 151 -8.18 -6.17 -21.16
CA LEU A 151 -7.39 -7.34 -20.78
C LEU A 151 -7.15 -7.44 -19.27
N GLY A 152 -7.12 -6.31 -18.57
CA GLY A 152 -6.82 -6.21 -17.14
C GLY A 152 -7.99 -6.63 -16.24
N HIS A 153 -9.23 -6.35 -16.68
CA HIS A 153 -10.44 -6.65 -15.90
C HIS A 153 -11.17 -7.93 -16.34
N GLY A 154 -10.77 -8.53 -17.46
CA GLY A 154 -11.41 -9.71 -18.03
C GLY A 154 -10.43 -10.83 -18.40
N THR A 155 -10.88 -12.08 -18.36
CA THR A 155 -10.10 -13.25 -18.86
C THR A 155 -10.77 -13.97 -20.03
N SER A 156 -11.94 -13.47 -20.46
CA SER A 156 -12.77 -14.09 -21.48
C SER A 156 -12.31 -13.74 -22.89
N ASN A 157 -11.71 -12.56 -23.09
CA ASN A 157 -11.27 -12.07 -24.39
C ASN A 157 -9.94 -12.70 -24.83
N ARG A 158 -9.94 -14.03 -24.99
CA ARG A 158 -8.82 -14.80 -25.54
C ARG A 158 -8.42 -14.39 -26.95
N PRO A 159 -9.36 -14.01 -27.85
CA PRO A 159 -9.00 -13.53 -29.18
C PRO A 159 -8.09 -12.30 -29.11
N LEU A 160 -8.39 -11.33 -28.25
CA LEU A 160 -7.53 -10.16 -28.05
C LEU A 160 -6.14 -10.52 -27.51
N LEU A 161 -6.04 -11.47 -26.57
CA LEU A 161 -4.73 -11.97 -26.10
C LEU A 161 -3.92 -12.61 -27.24
N GLY A 162 -4.57 -13.34 -28.14
CA GLY A 162 -3.94 -13.93 -29.32
C GLY A 162 -3.41 -12.86 -30.27
N PHE A 163 -4.24 -11.85 -30.56
CA PHE A 163 -3.87 -10.68 -31.37
C PHE A 163 -2.66 -9.95 -30.77
N VAL A 164 -2.73 -9.58 -29.48
CA VAL A 164 -1.64 -8.89 -28.78
C VAL A 164 -0.35 -9.71 -28.80
N LYS A 165 -0.43 -11.04 -28.60
CA LYS A 165 0.73 -11.93 -28.66
C LYS A 165 1.43 -11.90 -30.03
N GLN A 166 0.67 -11.74 -31.11
CA GLN A 166 1.20 -11.67 -32.48
C GLN A 166 1.86 -10.32 -32.76
N HIS A 167 1.26 -9.22 -32.32
CA HIS A 167 1.69 -7.87 -32.69
C HIS A 167 2.67 -7.20 -31.73
N ARG A 168 2.71 -7.60 -30.44
CA ARG A 168 3.54 -6.94 -29.41
C ARG A 168 5.05 -6.87 -29.72
N ALA A 169 5.56 -7.77 -30.56
CA ALA A 169 6.98 -7.80 -30.90
C ALA A 169 7.37 -6.68 -31.88
N GLU A 170 6.42 -6.24 -32.69
CA GLU A 170 6.60 -5.21 -33.72
C GLU A 170 6.08 -3.84 -33.23
N ASP A 171 5.12 -3.83 -32.31
CA ASP A 171 4.57 -2.62 -31.69
C ASP A 171 4.84 -2.53 -30.18
N PRO A 172 5.80 -1.69 -29.75
CA PRO A 172 6.08 -1.44 -28.33
C PRO A 172 4.89 -0.88 -27.53
N LYS A 173 3.95 -0.17 -28.17
CA LYS A 173 2.76 0.32 -27.48
C LYS A 173 1.86 -0.84 -27.07
N ILE A 174 1.66 -1.82 -27.96
CA ILE A 174 0.90 -3.04 -27.64
C ILE A 174 1.58 -3.85 -26.53
N GLN A 175 2.92 -3.94 -26.55
CA GLN A 175 3.66 -4.57 -25.43
C GLN A 175 3.43 -3.83 -24.10
N ARG A 176 3.40 -2.49 -24.12
CA ARG A 176 3.13 -1.68 -22.94
C ARG A 176 1.72 -1.91 -22.39
N GLU A 177 0.71 -1.94 -23.27
CA GLU A 177 -0.69 -2.26 -22.89
C GLU A 177 -0.78 -3.65 -22.23
N LEU A 178 -0.07 -4.63 -22.78
CA LEU A 178 -0.03 -5.99 -22.22
C LEU A 178 0.62 -6.02 -20.82
N ASN A 179 1.70 -5.26 -20.62
CA ASN A 179 2.35 -5.15 -19.31
C ASN A 179 1.42 -4.44 -18.29
N MET A 180 0.67 -3.42 -18.71
CA MET A 180 -0.36 -2.77 -17.89
C MET A 180 -1.49 -3.73 -17.51
N ALA A 181 -1.98 -4.51 -18.47
CA ALA A 181 -2.99 -5.55 -18.22
C ALA A 181 -2.50 -6.57 -17.19
N LEU A 182 -1.23 -7.00 -17.28
CA LEU A 182 -0.61 -7.88 -16.29
C LEU A 182 -0.61 -7.24 -14.89
N GLY A 183 -0.29 -5.95 -14.79
CA GLY A 183 -0.36 -5.17 -13.54
C GLY A 183 -1.76 -5.16 -12.93
N TYR A 184 -2.82 -4.94 -13.74
CA TYR A 184 -4.21 -4.99 -13.28
C TYR A 184 -4.60 -6.39 -12.77
N GLN A 185 -4.26 -7.45 -13.50
CA GLN A 185 -4.55 -8.82 -13.09
C GLN A 185 -3.79 -9.21 -11.82
N ALA A 186 -2.53 -8.76 -11.68
CA ALA A 186 -1.73 -8.96 -10.48
C ALA A 186 -2.35 -8.22 -9.29
N LYS A 187 -2.80 -6.97 -9.46
CA LYS A 187 -3.50 -6.21 -8.43
C LYS A 187 -4.76 -6.93 -7.95
N ALA A 188 -5.58 -7.39 -8.89
CA ALA A 188 -6.84 -8.07 -8.61
C ALA A 188 -6.69 -9.46 -7.97
N GLY A 189 -5.46 -10.00 -7.87
CA GLY A 189 -5.25 -11.36 -7.35
C GLY A 189 -5.69 -12.45 -8.31
N ASN A 190 -5.82 -12.15 -9.61
CA ASN A 190 -6.34 -13.10 -10.60
C ASN A 190 -5.23 -13.94 -11.22
N GLU A 191 -4.93 -15.10 -10.61
CA GLU A 191 -3.87 -16.01 -11.08
C GLU A 191 -4.05 -16.45 -12.54
N LYS A 192 -5.30 -16.67 -12.98
CA LYS A 192 -5.60 -17.08 -14.36
C LYS A 192 -5.30 -15.95 -15.34
N GLY A 193 -5.70 -14.72 -15.00
CA GLY A 193 -5.40 -13.53 -15.81
C GLY A 193 -3.90 -13.32 -15.95
N VAL A 194 -3.16 -13.41 -14.83
CA VAL A 194 -1.69 -13.33 -14.82
C VAL A 194 -1.07 -14.39 -15.74
N ALA A 195 -1.49 -15.66 -15.61
CA ALA A 195 -0.96 -16.74 -16.44
C ALA A 195 -1.23 -16.51 -17.94
N LEU A 196 -2.38 -15.96 -18.30
CA LEU A 196 -2.74 -15.63 -19.68
C LEU A 196 -1.90 -14.46 -20.23
N CYS A 197 -1.69 -13.40 -19.45
CA CYS A 197 -0.83 -12.29 -19.84
C CYS A 197 0.62 -12.74 -20.02
N LEU A 198 1.15 -13.57 -19.12
CA LEU A 198 2.48 -14.16 -19.27
C LEU A 198 2.57 -15.07 -20.51
N TRP A 199 1.55 -15.88 -20.79
CA TRP A 199 1.48 -16.69 -22.02
C TRP A 199 1.44 -15.83 -23.29
N ALA A 200 0.80 -14.66 -23.23
CA ALA A 200 0.78 -13.68 -24.32
C ALA A 200 2.13 -12.97 -24.49
N GLY A 201 2.99 -12.99 -23.47
CA GLY A 201 4.34 -12.43 -23.47
C GLY A 201 4.45 -11.07 -22.77
N ALA A 202 3.63 -10.84 -21.76
CA ALA A 202 3.78 -9.72 -20.84
C ALA A 202 5.13 -9.81 -20.10
N ASP A 203 5.78 -8.68 -19.91
CA ASP A 203 7.01 -8.58 -19.13
C ASP A 203 6.69 -8.14 -17.68
N PRO A 204 6.86 -9.00 -16.67
CA PRO A 204 6.46 -8.69 -15.29
C PRO A 204 7.36 -7.66 -14.60
N HIS A 205 8.58 -7.45 -15.12
CA HIS A 205 9.62 -6.61 -14.50
C HIS A 205 9.54 -5.15 -14.96
N THR A 206 8.93 -4.87 -16.11
CA THR A 206 8.87 -3.52 -16.66
C THR A 206 7.87 -2.68 -15.86
N PRO A 207 8.28 -1.53 -15.28
CA PRO A 207 7.37 -0.59 -14.66
C PRO A 207 6.41 0.00 -15.69
N VAL A 208 5.14 0.07 -15.34
CA VAL A 208 4.10 0.67 -16.18
C VAL A 208 3.31 1.72 -15.42
N PRO A 209 2.85 2.80 -16.09
CA PRO A 209 2.02 3.81 -15.44
C PRO A 209 0.81 3.19 -14.79
N ASN A 210 0.34 3.80 -13.70
CA ASN A 210 -0.93 3.43 -13.10
C ASN A 210 -2.00 4.47 -13.47
N PRO A 211 -2.94 4.16 -14.39
CA PRO A 211 -3.99 5.09 -14.77
C PRO A 211 -4.95 5.44 -13.63
N GLU A 212 -5.05 4.59 -12.59
CA GLU A 212 -5.94 4.83 -11.43
C GLU A 212 -5.34 5.83 -10.43
N VAL A 213 -4.01 6.03 -10.45
CA VAL A 213 -3.37 7.12 -9.71
C VAL A 213 -3.41 8.30 -10.66
N GLY A 214 -4.57 8.95 -10.71
CA GLY A 214 -4.75 10.18 -11.47
C GLY A 214 -3.62 11.13 -11.12
N VAL A 215 -2.92 11.65 -12.14
CA VAL A 215 -2.14 12.86 -11.97
C VAL A 215 -3.14 13.91 -11.51
N SER A 216 -3.17 14.23 -10.21
CA SER A 216 -4.03 15.32 -9.76
C SER A 216 -3.49 16.59 -10.42
N GLU A 217 -4.27 17.20 -11.30
CA GLU A 217 -3.94 18.50 -11.91
C GLU A 217 -3.81 19.62 -10.85
N ASP A 218 -4.20 19.35 -9.59
CA ASP A 218 -4.12 20.23 -8.42
C ASP A 218 -2.87 20.04 -7.54
N ALA A 219 -1.85 19.29 -7.98
CA ALA A 219 -0.57 19.27 -7.28
C ALA A 219 0.16 20.60 -7.51
N GLY A 220 -0.07 21.55 -6.60
CA GLY A 220 0.62 22.84 -6.56
C GLY A 220 2.12 22.69 -6.75
N THR A 221 2.70 23.61 -7.52
CA THR A 221 4.06 23.63 -8.07
C THR A 221 5.18 23.76 -7.04
N ASP A 222 5.21 22.92 -6.00
CA ASP A 222 6.28 22.99 -4.99
C ASP A 222 6.57 21.65 -4.30
N HIS A 223 6.65 20.57 -5.08
CA HIS A 223 7.37 19.37 -4.65
C HIS A 223 8.22 18.88 -5.82
N ARG A 224 9.51 18.69 -5.56
CA ARG A 224 10.45 18.05 -6.49
C ARG A 224 9.87 16.71 -6.92
N GLU A 225 9.33 16.66 -8.13
CA GLU A 225 8.80 15.46 -8.76
C GLU A 225 9.94 14.46 -8.95
N GLU A 226 10.15 13.56 -7.99
CA GLU A 226 10.60 12.22 -8.35
C GLU A 226 9.49 11.65 -9.23
N GLN A 227 9.68 11.75 -10.55
CA GLN A 227 8.76 11.23 -11.57
C GLN A 227 8.51 9.76 -11.29
N PHE A 228 7.42 9.47 -10.60
CA PHE A 228 6.97 8.13 -10.33
C PHE A 228 6.77 7.41 -11.66
N SER A 229 7.68 6.49 -11.97
CA SER A 229 7.78 5.83 -13.28
C SER A 229 6.70 4.75 -13.48
N GLY A 230 5.89 4.48 -12.46
CA GLY A 230 4.87 3.44 -12.46
C GLY A 230 5.20 2.30 -11.51
N TRP A 231 4.44 1.20 -11.61
CA TRP A 231 4.69 -0.04 -10.86
C TRP A 231 4.88 -1.17 -11.86
N SER A 232 5.86 -2.05 -11.60
CA SER A 232 5.92 -3.35 -12.23
C SER A 232 4.80 -4.27 -11.71
N ALA A 233 4.50 -5.34 -12.44
CA ALA A 233 3.54 -6.33 -11.97
C ALA A 233 4.02 -7.04 -10.69
N ILE A 234 5.34 -7.19 -10.54
CA ILE A 234 6.00 -7.79 -9.38
C ILE A 234 5.79 -6.92 -8.14
N GLU A 235 6.08 -5.62 -8.24
CA GLU A 235 5.85 -4.67 -7.14
C GLU A 235 4.36 -4.63 -6.77
N ARG A 236 3.47 -4.70 -7.76
CA ARG A 236 2.03 -4.74 -7.52
C ARG A 236 1.61 -5.98 -6.74
N ALA A 237 2.12 -7.15 -7.12
CA ALA A 237 1.83 -8.39 -6.40
C ALA A 237 2.39 -8.38 -4.97
N ALA A 238 3.56 -7.77 -4.76
CA ALA A 238 4.16 -7.60 -3.42
C ALA A 238 3.32 -6.67 -2.53
N TRP A 239 2.82 -5.56 -3.09
CA TRP A 239 1.95 -4.59 -2.41
C TRP A 239 0.62 -5.17 -1.97
N GLU A 240 -0.04 -5.90 -2.86
CA GLU A 240 -1.33 -6.52 -2.54
C GLU A 240 -1.19 -7.79 -1.69
N GLY A 241 0.01 -8.37 -1.61
CA GLY A 241 0.29 -9.57 -0.81
C GLY A 241 -0.03 -10.89 -1.51
N HIS A 242 -0.13 -10.89 -2.83
CA HIS A 242 -0.45 -12.10 -3.62
C HIS A 242 0.78 -12.98 -3.81
N LEU A 243 1.17 -13.73 -2.77
CA LEU A 243 2.39 -14.54 -2.77
C LEU A 243 2.47 -15.57 -3.92
N THR A 244 1.36 -16.21 -4.27
CA THR A 244 1.31 -17.20 -5.37
C THR A 244 1.58 -16.55 -6.72
N ILE A 245 1.02 -15.36 -6.95
CA ILE A 245 1.27 -14.55 -8.13
C ILE A 245 2.72 -14.08 -8.14
N LEU A 246 3.22 -13.52 -7.04
CA LEU A 246 4.60 -13.04 -6.95
C LEU A 246 5.61 -14.15 -7.30
N LYS A 247 5.42 -15.36 -6.75
CA LYS A 247 6.24 -16.55 -7.10
C LYS A 247 6.21 -16.88 -8.58
N ARG A 248 5.06 -16.71 -9.23
CA ARG A 248 4.87 -16.98 -10.67
C ARG A 248 5.49 -15.91 -11.55
N LEU A 249 5.42 -14.64 -11.14
CA LEU A 249 6.03 -13.53 -11.86
C LEU A 249 7.55 -13.60 -11.82
N GLY A 250 8.11 -14.15 -10.75
CA GLY A 250 9.54 -14.49 -10.64
C GLY A 250 10.44 -13.26 -10.48
N PRO A 251 10.53 -12.67 -9.27
CA PRO A 251 11.44 -11.56 -9.00
C PRO A 251 12.89 -11.91 -9.33
N ASP A 252 13.58 -11.04 -10.06
CA ASP A 252 14.94 -11.20 -10.54
C ASP A 252 15.85 -10.09 -9.97
N PRO A 253 16.86 -10.44 -9.14
CA PRO A 253 17.86 -9.51 -8.59
C PRO A 253 18.55 -8.58 -9.59
N HIS A 254 18.60 -8.97 -10.87
CA HIS A 254 19.26 -8.19 -11.91
C HIS A 254 18.33 -7.22 -12.63
N ARG A 255 17.02 -7.39 -12.49
CA ARG A 255 16.00 -6.60 -13.19
C ARG A 255 15.10 -5.81 -12.25
N ASP A 256 14.92 -6.29 -11.02
CA ASP A 256 14.01 -5.72 -10.03
C ASP A 256 14.77 -5.10 -8.85
N ASP A 257 14.23 -4.00 -8.31
CA ASP A 257 14.72 -3.39 -7.09
C ASP A 257 14.15 -4.09 -5.85
N PHE A 258 14.94 -5.01 -5.28
CA PHE A 258 14.53 -5.75 -4.08
C PHE A 258 14.30 -4.87 -2.86
N ASP A 259 15.01 -3.74 -2.71
CA ASP A 259 14.78 -2.88 -1.54
C ASP A 259 13.41 -2.20 -1.64
N ASN A 260 12.98 -1.83 -2.84
CA ASN A 260 11.60 -1.40 -3.09
C ASN A 260 10.59 -2.53 -2.88
N LEU A 261 10.87 -3.75 -3.36
CA LEU A 261 9.99 -4.90 -3.10
C LEU A 261 9.82 -5.18 -1.60
N TYR A 262 10.88 -5.02 -0.81
CA TYR A 262 10.81 -5.11 0.64
C TYR A 262 10.01 -3.97 1.27
N ARG A 263 10.16 -2.72 0.80
CA ARG A 263 9.33 -1.59 1.26
C ARG A 263 7.85 -1.83 0.96
N TYR A 264 7.54 -2.33 -0.23
CA TYR A 264 6.17 -2.56 -0.69
C TYR A 264 5.57 -3.87 -0.19
N ALA A 265 6.32 -4.73 0.50
CA ALA A 265 5.82 -6.00 0.98
C ALA A 265 4.61 -5.84 1.92
N LYS A 266 3.45 -6.40 1.53
CA LYS A 266 2.22 -6.43 2.32
C LYS A 266 2.42 -6.98 3.73
N ASP A 267 3.09 -8.12 3.82
CA ASP A 267 3.20 -8.95 5.02
C ASP A 267 4.52 -9.73 5.10
N GLY A 268 4.71 -10.43 6.22
CA GLY A 268 5.88 -11.27 6.45
C GLY A 268 6.04 -12.44 5.46
N SER A 269 4.97 -12.93 4.83
CA SER A 269 5.05 -14.02 3.85
C SER A 269 5.79 -13.56 2.59
N ILE A 270 5.51 -12.33 2.14
CA ILE A 270 6.21 -11.71 1.01
C ILE A 270 7.69 -11.49 1.37
N ILE A 271 7.99 -10.92 2.54
CA ILE A 271 9.37 -10.70 3.01
C ILE A 271 10.14 -12.02 3.09
N ALA A 272 9.54 -13.04 3.68
CA ALA A 272 10.15 -14.36 3.81
C ALA A 272 10.51 -14.93 2.44
N PHE A 273 9.61 -14.83 1.46
CA PHE A 273 9.88 -15.26 0.09
C PHE A 273 11.01 -14.47 -0.57
N LEU A 274 10.96 -13.13 -0.54
CA LEU A 274 12.01 -12.28 -1.11
C LEU A 274 13.38 -12.60 -0.49
N SER A 275 13.43 -12.90 0.82
CA SER A 275 14.67 -13.25 1.53
C SER A 275 15.31 -14.56 1.06
N THR A 276 14.54 -15.45 0.41
CA THR A 276 15.09 -16.67 -0.20
C THR A 276 15.85 -16.39 -1.49
N ILE A 277 15.58 -15.25 -2.13
CA ILE A 277 16.18 -14.87 -3.41
C ILE A 277 17.36 -13.92 -3.16
N GLN A 278 17.09 -12.78 -2.51
CA GLN A 278 18.11 -11.79 -2.19
C GLN A 278 17.76 -11.10 -0.86
N PRO A 279 18.70 -11.04 0.11
CA PRO A 279 18.48 -10.29 1.34
C PRO A 279 18.38 -8.77 1.09
N PRO A 280 17.72 -8.01 1.99
CA PRO A 280 17.66 -6.55 1.89
C PRO A 280 19.05 -5.94 1.99
N LYS A 281 19.33 -4.94 1.14
CA LYS A 281 20.60 -4.18 1.18
C LYS A 281 20.47 -2.97 2.11
N ASP A 282 19.44 -2.16 1.93
CA ASP A 282 19.14 -0.98 2.76
C ASP A 282 18.09 -1.29 3.84
N LEU A 283 18.50 -2.04 4.87
CA LEU A 283 17.62 -2.41 5.96
C LEU A 283 17.07 -1.20 6.73
N THR A 284 17.83 -0.09 6.82
CA THR A 284 17.43 1.11 7.55
C THR A 284 16.21 1.77 6.92
N SER A 285 16.24 2.03 5.61
CA SER A 285 15.12 2.68 4.93
C SER A 285 13.89 1.76 4.85
N ILE A 286 14.09 0.45 4.69
CA ILE A 286 12.99 -0.53 4.71
C ILE A 286 12.33 -0.54 6.10
N LEU A 287 13.12 -0.60 7.18
CA LEU A 287 12.59 -0.54 8.55
C LEU A 287 11.82 0.77 8.81
N LEU A 288 12.36 1.90 8.36
CA LEU A 288 11.72 3.20 8.50
C LEU A 288 10.34 3.22 7.82
N TRP A 289 10.26 2.69 6.59
CA TRP A 289 9.01 2.58 5.84
C TRP A 289 7.95 1.78 6.58
N HIS A 290 8.27 0.55 6.99
CA HIS A 290 7.33 -0.33 7.71
C HIS A 290 6.91 0.26 9.06
N LEU A 291 7.86 0.84 9.80
CA LEU A 291 7.56 1.50 11.07
C LEU A 291 6.64 2.71 10.91
N GLN A 292 6.71 3.43 9.80
CA GLN A 292 5.85 4.60 9.56
C GLN A 292 4.38 4.20 9.48
N TRP A 293 4.09 3.08 8.83
CA TRP A 293 2.73 2.52 8.72
C TRP A 293 2.22 1.93 10.04
N VAL A 294 3.07 1.17 10.75
CA VAL A 294 2.69 0.61 12.07
C VAL A 294 2.46 1.71 13.11
N ALA A 295 3.31 2.74 13.13
CA ALA A 295 3.25 3.81 14.13
C ALA A 295 2.16 4.85 13.86
N ASN A 296 1.68 4.96 12.62
CA ASN A 296 0.61 5.90 12.24
C ASN A 296 -0.48 5.15 11.47
N PRO A 297 -1.26 4.27 12.13
CA PRO A 297 -2.27 3.47 11.45
C PRO A 297 -3.40 4.36 10.94
N PHE A 298 -3.71 4.25 9.65
CA PHE A 298 -4.85 4.94 9.04
C PHE A 298 -6.09 4.04 9.09
N PRO A 299 -7.31 4.57 9.33
CA PRO A 299 -8.53 3.77 9.47
C PRO A 299 -8.85 2.88 8.26
N TRP A 300 -8.41 3.26 7.08
CA TRP A 300 -8.65 2.59 5.80
C TRP A 300 -7.44 1.81 5.29
N ALA A 301 -6.26 1.96 5.91
CA ALA A 301 -5.05 1.28 5.47
C ALA A 301 -4.99 -0.13 6.06
N SER A 302 -5.08 -1.12 5.18
CA SER A 302 -4.97 -2.55 5.46
C SER A 302 -3.50 -3.00 5.60
N HIS A 303 -2.55 -2.27 6.20
CA HIS A 303 -1.14 -2.64 5.99
C HIS A 303 -0.19 -2.53 7.19
N THR A 304 0.64 -3.58 7.27
CA THR A 304 1.80 -3.85 8.12
C THR A 304 1.50 -4.01 9.61
N GLY A 305 1.50 -5.27 10.06
CA GLY A 305 1.57 -5.61 11.47
C GLY A 305 3.02 -5.77 11.92
N THR A 306 3.24 -5.81 13.22
CA THR A 306 4.55 -6.04 13.86
C THR A 306 5.26 -7.29 13.32
N TRP A 307 4.50 -8.30 12.90
CA TRP A 307 5.03 -9.53 12.28
C TRP A 307 5.86 -9.28 11.01
N THR A 308 5.50 -8.27 10.20
CA THR A 308 6.26 -7.90 9.00
C THR A 308 7.67 -7.42 9.38
N ILE A 309 7.76 -6.54 10.38
CA ILE A 309 9.03 -6.05 10.91
C ILE A 309 9.83 -7.18 11.56
N GLU A 310 9.19 -8.06 12.32
CA GLU A 310 9.86 -9.22 12.91
C GLU A 310 10.47 -10.14 11.84
N THR A 311 9.73 -10.38 10.75
CA THR A 311 10.20 -11.22 9.65
C THR A 311 11.36 -10.55 8.91
N LEU A 312 11.31 -9.22 8.74
CA LEU A 312 12.41 -8.45 8.18
C LEU A 312 13.68 -8.55 9.06
N LEU A 313 13.53 -8.40 10.37
CA LEU A 313 14.65 -8.56 11.32
C LEU A 313 15.14 -10.01 11.45
N ALA A 314 14.35 -10.98 11.00
CA ALA A 314 14.75 -12.39 10.93
C ALA A 314 15.45 -12.73 9.60
N CYS A 315 15.46 -11.82 8.61
CA CYS A 315 16.35 -11.95 7.47
C CYS A 315 17.79 -11.96 8.01
N LYS A 316 18.67 -12.80 7.45
CA LYS A 316 20.07 -12.99 7.93
C LYS A 316 20.98 -11.78 7.61
N VAL A 317 20.49 -10.57 7.84
CA VAL A 317 21.15 -9.29 7.63
C VAL A 317 21.27 -8.62 8.98
N ARG A 318 22.49 -8.23 9.33
CA ARG A 318 22.77 -7.47 10.55
C ARG A 318 22.53 -5.99 10.26
N TRP A 319 21.74 -5.34 11.10
CA TRP A 319 21.49 -3.90 11.03
C TRP A 319 22.68 -3.13 11.62
N GLU A 320 23.42 -2.43 10.76
CA GLU A 320 24.65 -1.70 11.11
C GLU A 320 24.57 -0.22 10.70
N GLU A 321 23.48 0.46 11.08
CA GLU A 321 23.34 1.89 10.79
C GLU A 321 24.25 2.74 11.68
N THR A 322 24.94 3.70 11.08
CA THR A 322 25.85 4.62 11.78
C THR A 322 25.39 6.07 11.72
N ASN A 323 24.42 6.40 10.85
CA ASN A 323 23.88 7.74 10.71
C ASN A 323 22.93 8.09 11.88
N PRO A 324 23.28 9.06 12.75
CA PRO A 324 22.44 9.42 13.90
C PRO A 324 21.06 9.99 13.51
N GLY A 325 20.93 10.59 12.32
CA GLY A 325 19.67 11.14 11.82
C GLY A 325 18.64 10.05 11.55
N GLN A 326 19.01 9.05 10.76
CA GLN A 326 18.13 7.91 10.43
C GLN A 326 17.75 7.09 11.67
N ILE A 327 18.72 6.86 12.58
CA ILE A 327 18.43 6.19 13.86
C ILE A 327 17.45 7.03 14.70
N THR A 328 17.54 8.37 14.64
CA THR A 328 16.62 9.26 15.33
C THR A 328 15.21 9.21 14.79
N ASP A 329 15.03 9.05 13.48
CA ASP A 329 13.72 8.88 12.86
C ASP A 329 13.07 7.56 13.26
N ILE A 330 13.82 6.46 13.20
CA ILE A 330 13.37 5.15 13.68
C ILE A 330 13.01 5.22 15.17
N ARG A 331 13.85 5.84 16.01
CA ARG A 331 13.57 6.01 17.45
C ARG A 331 12.27 6.78 17.70
N ARG A 332 12.00 7.82 16.92
CA ARG A 332 10.75 8.61 17.02
C ARG A 332 9.53 7.75 16.70
N LEU A 333 9.61 6.89 15.68
CA LEU A 333 8.51 5.97 15.33
C LEU A 333 8.31 4.88 16.40
N LEU A 334 9.40 4.28 16.91
CA LEU A 334 9.32 3.30 18.00
C LEU A 334 8.64 3.86 19.25
N LEU A 335 8.87 5.14 19.57
CA LEU A 335 8.22 5.81 20.70
C LEU A 335 6.70 5.96 20.55
N LYS A 336 6.15 5.90 19.33
CA LYS A 336 4.71 5.95 19.07
C LYS A 336 4.01 4.58 19.15
N LEU A 337 4.78 3.49 19.08
CA LEU A 337 4.23 2.14 19.08
C LEU A 337 3.56 1.76 20.40
N SER A 338 2.63 0.81 20.33
CA SER A 338 2.05 0.16 21.52
C SER A 338 3.14 -0.54 22.35
N ASP A 339 2.87 -0.79 23.62
CA ASP A 339 3.81 -1.47 24.52
C ASP A 339 4.11 -2.92 24.07
N TYR A 340 3.12 -3.59 23.48
CA TYR A 340 3.30 -4.93 22.92
C TYR A 340 4.24 -4.92 21.71
N ASP A 341 4.00 -4.01 20.76
CA ASP A 341 4.80 -3.92 19.52
C ASP A 341 6.22 -3.47 19.82
N LEU A 342 6.37 -2.43 20.67
CA LEU A 342 7.67 -1.96 21.10
C LEU A 342 8.46 -3.07 21.80
N LYS A 343 7.83 -3.80 22.72
CA LYS A 343 8.48 -4.90 23.44
C LYS A 343 8.96 -5.98 22.47
N THR A 344 8.11 -6.34 21.52
CA THR A 344 8.37 -7.38 20.52
C THR A 344 9.57 -7.00 19.66
N ILE A 345 9.54 -5.83 19.02
CA ILE A 345 10.61 -5.34 18.14
C ILE A 345 11.92 -5.16 18.92
N MET A 346 11.88 -4.52 20.09
CA MET A 346 13.09 -4.22 20.87
C MET A 346 13.72 -5.47 21.48
N SER A 347 12.94 -6.52 21.74
CA SER A 347 13.50 -7.82 22.16
C SER A 347 14.36 -8.47 21.07
N ARG A 348 14.03 -8.26 19.79
CA ARG A 348 14.81 -8.73 18.64
C ARG A 348 16.03 -7.85 18.42
N LEU A 349 15.85 -6.53 18.37
CA LEU A 349 16.94 -5.57 18.16
C LEU A 349 18.01 -5.61 19.26
N ARG A 350 17.70 -6.10 20.46
CA ARG A 350 18.70 -6.28 21.51
C ARG A 350 19.77 -7.33 21.17
N ARG A 351 19.47 -8.25 20.25
CA ARG A 351 20.38 -9.34 19.89
C ARG A 351 21.50 -8.81 18.98
N PRO A 352 22.77 -9.01 19.34
CA PRO A 352 23.91 -8.48 18.59
C PRO A 352 24.04 -9.09 17.18
N GLU A 353 23.44 -10.28 16.97
CA GLU A 353 23.35 -10.90 15.64
C GLU A 353 22.43 -10.16 14.68
N ILE A 354 21.42 -9.44 15.20
CA ILE A 354 20.39 -8.74 14.41
C ILE A 354 20.72 -7.25 14.30
N CYS A 355 21.22 -6.63 15.36
CA CYS A 355 21.55 -5.19 15.39
C CYS A 355 22.93 -4.99 16.01
N ALA A 356 23.76 -4.18 15.38
CA ALA A 356 25.07 -3.84 15.92
C ALA A 356 24.93 -3.16 17.30
N PRO A 357 25.80 -3.50 18.28
CA PRO A 357 25.78 -2.88 19.60
C PRO A 357 25.84 -1.36 19.57
N GLU A 358 26.58 -0.79 18.62
CA GLU A 358 26.75 0.65 18.41
C GLU A 358 25.41 1.28 17.97
N THR A 359 24.78 0.70 16.95
CA THR A 359 23.46 1.10 16.44
C THR A 359 22.40 0.97 17.54
N TYR A 360 22.39 -0.13 18.29
CA TYR A 360 21.46 -0.33 19.41
C TYR A 360 21.67 0.71 20.52
N THR A 361 22.93 1.00 20.86
CA THR A 361 23.26 2.00 21.90
C THR A 361 22.80 3.39 21.49
N GLU A 362 23.01 3.77 20.22
CA GLU A 362 22.48 5.03 19.70
C GLU A 362 20.94 5.01 19.70
N LEU A 363 20.30 3.91 19.29
CA LEU A 363 18.85 3.77 19.30
C LEU A 363 18.25 4.00 20.70
N ILE A 364 18.89 3.48 21.75
CA ILE A 364 18.42 3.63 23.13
C ILE A 364 19.03 4.84 23.87
N ARG A 365 19.70 5.77 23.17
CA ARG A 365 20.44 6.86 23.83
C ARG A 365 19.57 7.81 24.65
N THR A 366 18.31 8.01 24.27
CA THR A 366 17.44 9.02 24.90
C THR A 366 16.74 8.51 26.17
N SER A 367 16.53 9.40 27.15
CA SER A 367 15.87 9.05 28.42
C SER A 367 14.43 8.57 28.21
N SER A 368 13.71 9.10 27.21
CA SER A 368 12.33 8.71 26.90
C SER A 368 12.21 7.24 26.49
N ILE A 369 13.06 6.77 25.57
CA ILE A 369 13.03 5.37 25.12
C ILE A 369 13.55 4.45 26.24
N GLN A 370 14.59 4.86 26.98
CA GLN A 370 15.05 4.11 28.15
C GLN A 370 13.97 3.96 29.21
N GLY A 371 13.17 5.02 29.46
CA GLY A 371 12.05 4.99 30.38
C GLY A 371 11.00 3.94 29.99
N ARG A 372 10.60 3.90 28.71
CA ARG A 372 9.66 2.87 28.20
C ARG A 372 10.26 1.47 28.31
N LEU A 373 11.52 1.29 27.90
CA LEU A 373 12.19 -0.02 27.96
C LEU A 373 12.39 -0.53 29.40
N LEU A 374 12.60 0.36 30.37
CA LEU A 374 12.62 0.04 31.79
C LEU A 374 11.25 -0.42 32.28
N ALA A 375 10.17 0.29 31.90
CA ALA A 375 8.80 -0.09 32.26
C ALA A 375 8.40 -1.46 31.67
N LEU A 376 8.91 -1.78 30.47
CA LEU A 376 8.71 -3.08 29.81
C LEU A 376 9.65 -4.19 30.33
N GLY A 377 10.57 -3.88 31.25
CA GLY A 377 11.54 -4.84 31.81
C GLY A 377 12.63 -5.30 30.85
N LEU A 378 12.83 -4.60 29.72
CA LEU A 378 13.84 -4.93 28.72
C LEU A 378 15.24 -4.46 29.12
N ILE A 379 15.32 -3.34 29.84
CA ILE A 379 16.57 -2.80 30.40
C ILE A 379 16.46 -2.83 31.92
N LYS A 380 17.59 -3.00 32.62
CA LYS A 380 17.65 -2.88 34.09
C LYS A 380 18.07 -1.46 34.44
N LYS A 381 17.47 -0.88 35.49
CA LYS A 381 17.91 0.42 36.01
C LYS A 381 19.40 0.29 36.38
N PRO A 382 20.28 1.20 35.92
CA PRO A 382 21.66 1.21 36.39
C PRO A 382 21.62 1.43 37.91
N ILE A 383 22.19 0.49 38.67
CA ILE A 383 22.29 0.57 40.12
C ILE A 383 23.06 1.86 40.42
N SER A 384 22.45 2.78 41.19
CA SER A 384 23.12 4.03 41.58
C SER A 384 24.44 3.71 42.29
N GLU A 385 25.48 4.54 42.12
CA GLU A 385 26.72 4.48 42.93
C GLU A 385 26.41 4.34 44.44
N ARG A 386 25.36 5.04 44.91
CA ARG A 386 24.90 4.97 46.30
C ARG A 386 24.31 3.61 46.68
N GLU A 387 23.61 2.98 45.75
CA GLU A 387 23.01 1.64 45.93
C GLU A 387 24.09 0.55 45.83
N LYS A 388 25.07 0.68 44.93
CA LYS A 388 26.25 -0.20 44.87
C LYS A 388 27.02 -0.16 46.18
N HIS A 389 27.36 1.03 46.67
CA HIS A 389 28.04 1.22 47.95
C HIS A 389 27.22 0.64 49.11
N THR A 390 25.89 0.75 49.07
CA THR A 390 25.00 0.15 50.06
C THR A 390 24.99 -1.38 49.99
N GLN A 391 24.95 -1.97 48.78
CA GLN A 391 24.98 -3.42 48.58
C GLN A 391 26.34 -4.02 48.97
N GLU A 392 27.45 -3.36 48.60
CA GLU A 392 28.80 -3.72 49.03
C GLU A 392 28.92 -3.65 50.55
N PHE A 393 28.39 -2.59 51.16
CA PHE A 393 28.36 -2.46 52.61
C PHE A 393 27.52 -3.55 53.30
N VAL A 394 26.37 -3.92 52.72
CA VAL A 394 25.53 -5.02 53.23
C VAL A 394 26.25 -6.36 53.11
N ARG A 395 26.95 -6.63 52.00
CA ARG A 395 27.79 -7.83 51.85
C ARG A 395 28.92 -7.84 52.86
N PHE A 396 29.56 -6.69 53.10
CA PHE A 396 30.61 -6.52 54.10
C PHE A 396 30.09 -6.77 55.52
N ALA A 397 28.88 -6.30 55.86
CA ALA A 397 28.31 -6.45 57.19
C ALA A 397 27.69 -7.84 57.48
N ARG A 398 27.53 -8.69 56.45
CA ARG A 398 26.88 -10.01 56.55
C ARG A 398 27.57 -11.04 57.47
N PRO A 399 28.90 -11.09 57.60
CA PRO A 399 29.59 -12.04 58.48
C PRO A 399 29.51 -11.70 59.98
N TYR A 400 29.01 -10.51 60.35
CA TYR A 400 28.96 -10.08 61.74
C TYR A 400 27.66 -10.58 62.39
N ASP A 401 27.79 -11.40 63.44
CA ASP A 401 26.66 -11.80 64.27
C ASP A 401 26.18 -10.60 65.10
N ARG A 402 24.91 -10.23 64.90
CA ARG A 402 24.23 -9.09 65.55
C ARG A 402 24.27 -9.20 67.08
N THR A 403 24.12 -10.41 67.62
CA THR A 403 24.00 -10.68 69.06
C THR A 403 25.35 -10.53 69.73
N LYS A 404 26.36 -11.19 69.15
CA LYS A 404 27.75 -11.11 69.59
C LYS A 404 28.30 -9.68 69.53
N LEU A 405 28.00 -8.96 68.44
CA LEU A 405 28.43 -7.58 68.26
C LEU A 405 27.81 -6.63 69.31
N TYR A 406 26.55 -6.86 69.70
CA TYR A 406 25.91 -6.10 70.78
C TYR A 406 26.61 -6.33 72.13
N GLU A 407 26.87 -7.58 72.50
CA GLU A 407 27.55 -7.90 73.77
C GLU A 407 28.95 -7.28 73.84
N GLU A 408 29.71 -7.32 72.75
CA GLU A 408 31.06 -6.76 72.67
C GLU A 408 31.06 -5.22 72.72
N VAL A 409 30.12 -4.55 72.04
CA VAL A 409 30.00 -3.08 72.05
C VAL A 409 29.52 -2.53 73.40
N TRP A 410 28.82 -3.34 74.20
CA TRP A 410 28.34 -2.99 75.54
C TRP A 410 29.22 -3.53 76.68
N SER A 411 30.32 -4.24 76.39
CA SER A 411 31.31 -4.69 77.38
C SER A 411 32.60 -3.87 77.35
N GLN A 412 32.96 -3.30 76.19
CA GLN A 412 34.15 -2.46 76.05
C GLN A 412 33.92 -1.28 75.07
N PRO A 413 34.76 -0.22 75.09
CA PRO A 413 34.62 0.91 74.17
C PRO A 413 34.64 0.48 72.69
N VAL A 414 33.80 1.09 71.85
CA VAL A 414 33.66 0.81 70.41
C VAL A 414 35.01 0.77 69.68
N GLN A 415 35.96 1.62 70.09
CA GLN A 415 37.29 1.75 69.53
C GLN A 415 38.17 0.53 69.84
N ALA A 416 37.96 -0.12 70.99
CA ALA A 416 38.63 -1.38 71.34
C ALA A 416 38.03 -2.55 70.55
N VAL A 417 36.70 -2.64 70.49
CA VAL A 417 35.98 -3.64 69.67
C VAL A 417 36.42 -3.55 68.21
N ALA A 418 36.53 -2.33 67.68
CA ALA A 418 36.90 -2.10 66.28
C ALA A 418 38.31 -2.64 65.95
N LYS A 419 39.25 -2.58 66.91
CA LYS A 419 40.60 -3.16 66.75
C LYS A 419 40.56 -4.69 66.64
N THR A 420 39.71 -5.35 67.43
CA THR A 420 39.53 -6.82 67.37
C THR A 420 39.03 -7.27 65.99
N TYR A 421 38.11 -6.50 65.39
CA TYR A 421 37.61 -6.75 64.04
C TYR A 421 38.49 -6.17 62.92
N ARG A 422 39.64 -5.59 63.25
CA ARG A 422 40.58 -4.95 62.31
C ARG A 422 39.93 -3.88 61.41
N ILE A 423 38.94 -3.16 61.93
CA ILE A 423 38.25 -2.07 61.23
C ILE A 423 38.33 -0.76 62.01
N SER A 424 38.08 0.37 61.35
CA SER A 424 38.04 1.67 62.05
C SER A 424 36.80 1.78 62.94
N GLY A 425 36.88 2.54 64.03
CA GLY A 425 35.73 2.78 64.91
C GLY A 425 34.54 3.44 64.20
N VAL A 426 34.80 4.21 63.14
CA VAL A 426 33.76 4.78 62.26
C VAL A 426 33.09 3.70 61.42
N MET A 427 33.86 2.75 60.89
CA MET A 427 33.35 1.61 60.12
C MET A 427 32.51 0.68 60.99
N LEU A 428 32.99 0.35 62.21
CA LEU A 428 32.22 -0.43 63.18
C LEU A 428 30.90 0.26 63.55
N GLY A 429 30.91 1.58 63.75
CA GLY A 429 29.69 2.36 63.99
C GLY A 429 28.69 2.32 62.82
N LYS A 430 29.17 2.28 61.57
CA LYS A 430 28.30 2.09 60.39
C LYS A 430 27.70 0.68 60.38
N VAL A 431 28.48 -0.35 60.74
CA VAL A 431 28.02 -1.75 60.79
C VAL A 431 26.94 -1.91 61.86
N CYS A 432 27.16 -1.38 63.07
CA CYS A 432 26.15 -1.39 64.15
C CYS A 432 24.86 -0.70 63.73
N ARG A 433 24.94 0.48 63.06
CA ARG A 433 23.74 1.19 62.58
C ARG A 433 22.96 0.38 61.53
N LYS A 434 23.67 -0.29 60.61
CA LYS A 434 23.04 -1.08 59.55
C LYS A 434 22.40 -2.37 60.09
N LEU A 435 23.03 -3.00 61.08
CA LEU A 435 22.50 -4.17 61.80
C LEU A 435 21.52 -3.79 62.91
N GLN A 436 21.15 -2.51 63.04
CA GLN A 436 20.28 -1.98 64.09
C GLN A 436 20.71 -2.40 65.51
N VAL A 437 22.01 -2.45 65.75
CA VAL A 437 22.61 -2.69 67.07
C VAL A 437 22.75 -1.34 67.79
N PRO A 438 22.06 -1.11 68.92
CA PRO A 438 22.19 0.14 69.67
C PRO A 438 23.61 0.23 70.24
N VAL A 439 24.23 1.41 70.13
CA VAL A 439 25.60 1.68 70.56
C VAL A 439 25.56 2.62 71.78
N PRO A 440 26.45 2.45 72.78
CA PRO A 440 26.51 3.34 73.93
C PRO A 440 26.68 4.82 73.53
N PRO A 441 25.92 5.75 74.13
CA PRO A 441 26.04 7.18 73.83
C PRO A 441 27.41 7.73 74.25
N ARG A 442 27.81 8.85 73.64
CA ARG A 442 29.07 9.53 73.99
C ARG A 442 29.07 9.86 75.49
N GLY A 443 30.14 9.49 76.19
CA GLY A 443 30.26 9.67 77.64
C GLY A 443 29.74 8.50 78.48
N TYR A 444 29.07 7.49 77.91
CA TYR A 444 28.61 6.30 78.65
C TYR A 444 29.75 5.64 79.46
N TRP A 445 30.87 5.33 78.80
CA TRP A 445 32.04 4.71 79.43
C TRP A 445 32.81 5.62 80.40
N ALA A 446 32.61 6.94 80.34
CA ALA A 446 33.14 7.85 81.37
C ALA A 446 32.28 7.76 82.64
N ARG A 447 30.94 7.74 82.49
CA ARG A 447 30.01 7.60 83.62
C ARG A 447 30.10 6.23 84.30
N VAL A 448 30.30 5.15 83.54
CA VAL A 448 30.53 3.80 84.10
C VAL A 448 31.83 3.77 84.93
N ARG A 449 32.91 4.40 84.47
CA ARG A 449 34.18 4.50 85.24
C ARG A 449 34.05 5.33 86.52
N SER A 450 33.10 6.27 86.56
CA SER A 450 32.76 7.06 87.74
C SER A 450 31.74 6.38 88.67
N GLY A 451 31.45 5.08 88.47
CA GLY A 451 30.60 4.28 89.37
C GLY A 451 29.09 4.33 89.08
N TYR A 452 28.64 4.94 87.99
CA TYR A 452 27.21 5.00 87.65
C TYR A 452 26.75 3.76 86.88
N THR A 453 25.68 3.11 87.36
CA THR A 453 25.01 2.01 86.66
C THR A 453 23.94 2.56 85.70
N ILE A 454 24.18 2.49 84.39
CA ILE A 454 23.26 2.95 83.35
C ILE A 454 22.61 1.75 82.66
N LYS A 455 21.27 1.71 82.60
CA LYS A 455 20.51 0.61 81.98
C LYS A 455 20.87 0.46 80.50
N LYS A 456 21.19 -0.77 80.09
CA LYS A 456 21.44 -1.13 78.69
C LYS A 456 20.08 -1.33 77.98
N PRO A 457 19.82 -0.67 76.84
CA PRO A 457 18.60 -0.91 76.07
C PRO A 457 18.64 -2.32 75.46
N PRO A 458 17.54 -3.09 75.51
CA PRO A 458 17.51 -4.45 74.98
C PRO A 458 17.81 -4.43 73.47
N LEU A 459 18.46 -5.49 72.96
CA LEU A 459 18.67 -5.67 71.53
C LEU A 459 17.30 -5.78 70.87
N THR A 460 16.94 -4.81 70.04
CA THR A 460 15.67 -4.81 69.33
C THR A 460 15.59 -6.05 68.44
N THR A 461 14.52 -6.83 68.57
CA THR A 461 14.21 -7.92 67.65
C THR A 461 13.98 -7.33 66.26
N CYS A 462 14.47 -8.00 65.22
CA CYS A 462 14.31 -7.54 63.85
C CYS A 462 12.82 -7.66 63.47
N GLY A 463 12.02 -6.62 63.70
CA GLY A 463 10.58 -6.65 63.41
C GLY A 463 9.73 -5.50 63.96
N ASP A 464 10.13 -4.80 65.03
CA ASP A 464 9.24 -3.83 65.67
C ASP A 464 9.74 -2.39 65.50
N HIS A 465 9.27 -1.73 64.44
CA HIS A 465 8.81 -0.33 64.47
C HIS A 465 7.84 -0.08 63.29
N ALA A 466 6.69 0.50 63.65
CA ALA A 466 5.70 1.11 62.77
C ALA A 466 6.25 2.27 61.93
#